data_AF-A0A2V6K8C6-F1
#
_entry.id   AF-A0A2V6K8C6-F1
#
_cell.length_a   1.000
_cell.length_b   1.000
_cell.length_c   1.000
_cell.angle_alpha   90.00
_cell.angle_beta   90.00
_cell.angle_gamma   90.00
#
_symmetry.space_group_name_H-M   'P 1'
#
loop_
_entity.id
_entity.type
_entity.pdbx_description
1 polymer ?
#
loop_
_entity_poly.entity_id
_entity_poly.type
_entity_poly.pdbx_seq_one_letter_code
_entity_poly.pdbx_strand_id
1 'polypeptide(L)'
;MKRVFHHPPEPANGKHYWRGLGELNDTAEFRQWLEREFPPGSAELNGDEWSRRDFLKLMGASMALAGIGLTSCRRPELHLVPFTKNVEWTIPGKFLYYSTTMPRRTGAIPLIATTVDGRPIKLEGNPLHPASGGATDTFVQASILDLYDPSRSRRFVQKGKTGLFIREKRAIAPSLMLTWKLFATRL
;
A
#
# COMPACT_ATOMS: atom_id res chain seq x y z
N MET A 1 -25.26 33.99 40.23
CA MET A 1 -24.86 33.82 41.66
C MET A 1 -23.47 33.20 41.69
N LYS A 2 -22.45 33.92 42.19
CA LYS A 2 -21.06 33.41 42.25
C LYS A 2 -21.00 32.29 43.29
N ARG A 3 -20.64 31.07 42.86
CA ARG A 3 -20.52 29.91 43.75
C ARG A 3 -19.21 30.06 44.52
N VAL A 4 -19.28 30.42 45.80
CA VAL A 4 -18.10 30.50 46.66
C VAL A 4 -17.74 29.08 47.07
N PHE A 5 -16.58 28.60 46.62
CA PHE A 5 -16.08 27.28 46.96
C PHE A 5 -15.37 27.36 48.32
N HIS A 6 -15.99 26.81 49.37
CA HIS A 6 -15.37 26.71 50.69
C HIS A 6 -14.43 25.51 50.69
N HIS A 7 -13.12 25.78 50.62
CA HIS A 7 -12.12 24.74 50.82
C HIS A 7 -12.17 24.27 52.28
N PRO A 8 -12.00 22.95 52.55
CA PRO A 8 -11.88 22.48 53.92
C PRO A 8 -10.69 23.17 54.60
N PRO A 9 -10.79 23.52 55.89
CA PRO A 9 -9.67 24.09 56.62
C PRO A 9 -8.53 23.06 56.67
N GLU A 10 -7.31 23.53 56.47
CA GLU A 10 -6.14 22.67 56.55
C GLU A 10 -6.01 22.11 57.98
N PRO A 11 -5.75 20.80 58.16
CA PRO A 11 -5.64 20.22 59.49
C PRO A 11 -4.43 20.80 60.23
N ALA A 12 -4.67 21.38 61.42
CA ALA A 12 -3.65 22.06 62.22
C ALA A 12 -2.50 21.15 62.70
N ASN A 13 -2.66 19.82 62.61
CA ASN A 13 -1.62 18.84 62.94
C ASN A 13 -1.44 17.86 61.77
N GLY A 14 -0.29 17.95 61.11
CA GLY A 14 0.11 17.13 59.97
C GLY A 14 1.42 17.63 59.35
N LYS A 15 2.00 16.85 58.42
CA LYS A 15 3.14 17.32 57.63
C LYS A 15 2.61 18.28 56.55
N HIS A 16 3.07 19.52 56.57
CA HIS A 16 2.76 20.50 55.52
C HIS A 16 3.60 20.17 54.27
N TYR A 17 2.94 20.03 53.11
CA TYR A 17 3.60 19.70 51.85
C TYR A 17 3.44 20.85 50.88
N TRP A 18 4.55 21.50 50.54
CA TRP A 18 4.58 22.55 49.52
C TRP A 18 4.46 21.94 48.12
N ARG A 19 3.64 22.54 47.26
CA ARG A 19 3.47 22.13 45.86
C ARG A 19 4.58 22.67 44.96
N GLY A 20 5.35 23.65 45.43
CA GLY A 20 6.50 24.19 44.71
C GLY A 20 7.40 25.08 45.57
N LEU A 21 8.56 25.42 45.01
CA LEU A 21 9.56 26.29 45.66
C LEU A 21 9.04 27.70 45.97
N GLY A 22 8.13 28.22 45.14
CA GLY A 22 7.49 29.53 45.36
C GLY A 22 6.58 29.55 46.59
N GLU A 23 5.89 28.44 46.86
CA GLU A 23 5.02 28.28 48.05
C GLU A 23 5.84 28.08 49.33
N LEU A 24 7.04 27.48 49.23
CA LEU A 24 7.98 27.37 50.35
C LEU A 24 8.60 28.73 50.72
N ASN A 25 8.98 29.53 49.72
CA ASN A 25 9.67 30.81 49.93
C ASN A 25 8.72 31.96 50.27
N ASP A 26 7.42 31.81 50.02
CA ASP A 26 6.33 32.75 50.38
C ASP A 26 6.63 34.23 50.04
N THR A 27 7.20 34.45 48.87
CA THR A 27 7.59 35.79 48.38
C THR A 27 6.37 36.64 48.00
N ALA A 28 6.48 37.97 48.10
CA ALA A 28 5.38 38.90 47.78
C ALA A 28 4.92 38.81 46.32
N GLU A 29 5.84 38.61 45.37
CA GLU A 29 5.53 38.43 43.94
C GLU A 29 4.72 37.16 43.68
N PHE A 30 5.04 36.08 44.40
CA PHE A 30 4.32 34.81 44.29
C PHE A 30 2.89 34.92 44.81
N ARG A 31 2.66 35.63 45.93
CA ARG A 31 1.30 35.91 46.44
C ARG A 31 0.49 36.73 45.44
N GLN A 32 1.09 37.77 44.87
CA GLN A 32 0.42 38.60 43.85
C GLN A 32 0.10 37.81 42.57
N TRP A 33 0.97 36.85 42.21
CA TRP A 33 0.72 35.92 41.11
C TRP A 33 -0.42 34.94 41.43
N LEU A 34 -0.48 34.43 42.66
CA LEU A 34 -1.51 33.49 43.15
C LEU A 34 -2.90 34.16 43.22
N GLU A 35 -2.96 35.41 43.67
CA GLU A 35 -4.19 36.21 43.75
C GLU A 35 -4.72 36.62 42.36
N ARG A 36 -3.88 36.57 41.33
CA ARG A 36 -4.28 36.90 39.96
C ARG A 36 -4.89 35.69 39.27
N GLU A 37 -6.19 35.78 38.95
CA GLU A 37 -6.97 34.68 38.33
C GLU A 37 -6.47 34.25 36.93
N PHE A 38 -5.74 35.13 36.21
CA PHE A 38 -5.18 34.84 34.90
C PHE A 38 -3.72 35.35 34.76
N PRO A 39 -2.80 34.56 34.19
CA PRO A 39 -1.44 35.02 33.86
C PRO A 39 -1.43 36.28 32.97
N PRO A 40 -0.37 37.11 33.02
CA PRO A 40 -0.24 38.25 32.11
C PRO A 40 -0.11 37.72 30.68
N GLY A 41 -0.80 38.34 29.71
CA GLY A 41 -0.86 37.87 28.32
C GLY A 41 -1.96 36.84 27.98
N SER A 42 -2.61 36.16 28.95
CA SER A 42 -3.74 35.26 28.62
C SER A 42 -5.08 35.98 28.49
N ALA A 43 -5.18 37.20 29.00
CA ALA A 43 -6.37 38.05 28.94
C ALA A 43 -6.15 39.33 28.10
N GLU A 44 -4.99 39.49 27.44
CA GLU A 44 -4.62 40.73 26.74
C GLU A 44 -5.17 40.84 25.31
N LEU A 45 -6.25 40.13 24.98
CA LEU A 45 -7.17 40.58 23.94
C LEU A 45 -8.10 41.67 24.50
N ASN A 46 -7.51 42.67 25.16
CA ASN A 46 -8.19 43.83 25.70
C ASN A 46 -7.99 44.99 24.74
N GLY A 47 -8.93 45.18 23.82
CA GLY A 47 -8.93 46.32 22.90
C GLY A 47 -9.93 46.11 21.78
N ASP A 48 -10.62 47.18 21.40
CA ASP A 48 -11.75 47.34 20.49
C ASP A 48 -11.56 46.79 19.04
N GLU A 49 -10.46 46.09 18.76
CA GLU A 49 -10.01 45.74 17.41
C GLU A 49 -10.51 44.35 16.95
N TRP A 50 -10.79 43.42 17.86
CA TRP A 50 -11.24 42.07 17.48
C TRP A 50 -12.48 41.64 18.28
N SER A 51 -13.65 41.70 17.64
CA SER A 51 -14.89 41.17 18.22
C SER A 51 -14.85 39.65 18.26
N ARG A 52 -15.43 39.05 19.32
CA ARG A 52 -15.72 37.59 19.38
C ARG A 52 -16.41 37.08 18.11
N ARG A 53 -17.24 37.93 17.49
CA ARG A 53 -17.93 37.63 16.24
C ARG A 53 -16.97 37.53 15.05
N ASP A 54 -15.96 38.39 14.97
CA ASP A 54 -15.01 38.41 13.86
C ASP A 54 -14.01 37.25 13.96
N PHE A 55 -13.67 36.83 15.18
CA PHE A 55 -12.95 35.57 15.40
C PHE A 55 -13.75 34.35 14.91
N LEU A 56 -15.04 34.26 15.25
CA LEU A 56 -15.91 33.17 14.78
C LEU A 56 -16.10 33.20 13.26
N LYS A 57 -16.19 34.38 12.64
CA LYS A 57 -16.23 34.53 11.19
C LYS A 57 -14.96 34.01 10.54
N LEU A 58 -13.79 34.35 11.06
CA LEU A 58 -12.50 33.92 10.49
C LEU A 58 -12.27 32.41 10.66
N MET A 59 -12.58 31.87 11.84
CA MET A 59 -12.57 30.41 12.07
C MET A 59 -13.55 29.69 11.14
N GLY A 60 -14.79 30.16 11.04
CA GLY A 60 -15.78 29.59 10.13
C GLY A 60 -15.37 29.67 8.65
N ALA A 61 -14.80 30.80 8.22
CA ALA A 61 -14.28 30.98 6.87
C ALA A 61 -13.12 30.02 6.57
N SER A 62 -12.21 29.83 7.53
CA SER A 62 -11.09 28.89 7.38
C SER A 62 -11.55 27.43 7.30
N MET A 63 -12.55 27.05 8.10
CA MET A 63 -13.16 25.72 8.05
C MET A 63 -13.95 25.50 6.76
N ALA A 64 -14.67 26.52 6.26
CA ALA A 64 -15.40 26.42 5.00
C ALA A 64 -14.46 26.27 3.80
N LEU A 65 -13.35 27.04 3.75
CA LEU A 65 -12.33 26.91 2.72
C LEU A 65 -11.62 25.55 2.78
N ALA A 66 -11.30 25.06 3.97
CA ALA A 66 -10.73 23.72 4.15
C ALA A 66 -11.74 22.62 3.78
N GLY A 67 -13.04 22.83 4.05
CA GLY A 67 -14.12 21.89 3.77
C GLY A 67 -14.41 21.69 2.29
N ILE A 68 -14.25 22.71 1.46
CA ILE A 68 -14.41 22.61 -0.01
C ILE A 68 -13.32 21.74 -0.65
N GLY A 69 -12.16 21.57 0.02
CA GLY A 69 -11.08 20.65 -0.37
C GLY A 69 -11.21 19.21 0.15
N LEU A 70 -12.21 18.91 0.99
CA LEU A 70 -12.44 17.58 1.58
C LEU A 70 -13.29 16.66 0.67
N THR A 71 -13.22 16.82 -0.65
CA THR A 71 -13.64 15.75 -1.59
C THR A 71 -12.73 14.51 -1.51
N SER A 72 -11.67 14.56 -0.68
CA SER A 72 -10.70 13.48 -0.42
C SER A 72 -11.29 12.20 0.21
N CYS A 73 -12.56 12.18 0.63
CA CYS A 73 -13.21 10.98 1.16
C CYS A 73 -14.17 10.31 0.16
N ARG A 74 -14.04 10.58 -1.15
CA ARG A 74 -14.80 9.82 -2.16
C ARG A 74 -14.06 8.52 -2.48
N ARG A 75 -14.62 7.38 -2.05
CA ARG A 75 -14.16 6.06 -2.48
C ARG A 75 -14.33 5.98 -4.00
N PRO A 76 -13.26 5.68 -4.77
CA PRO A 76 -13.39 5.51 -6.21
C PRO A 76 -14.35 4.36 -6.50
N GLU A 77 -15.17 4.52 -7.52
CA GLU A 77 -16.03 3.46 -8.01
C GLU A 77 -15.18 2.33 -8.59
N LEU A 78 -15.38 1.11 -8.09
CA LEU A 78 -14.69 -0.09 -8.55
C LEU A 78 -15.66 -0.87 -9.43
N HIS A 79 -15.30 -1.06 -10.70
CA HIS A 79 -16.08 -1.87 -11.61
C HIS A 79 -15.63 -3.33 -11.54
N LEU A 80 -16.60 -4.24 -11.36
CA LEU A 80 -16.39 -5.68 -11.42
C LEU A 80 -16.72 -6.15 -12.84
N VAL A 81 -15.74 -6.72 -13.55
CA VAL A 81 -15.92 -7.23 -14.90
C VAL A 81 -16.05 -8.76 -14.85
N PRO A 82 -17.26 -9.33 -14.98
CA PRO A 82 -17.44 -10.78 -15.02
C PRO A 82 -17.00 -11.36 -16.37
N PHE A 83 -16.80 -12.68 -16.41
CA PHE A 83 -16.55 -13.39 -17.66
C PHE A 83 -17.77 -13.33 -18.59
N THR A 84 -17.57 -12.92 -19.84
CA THR A 84 -18.63 -12.97 -20.87
C THR A 84 -18.99 -14.40 -21.23
N LYS A 85 -17.99 -15.30 -21.26
CA LYS A 85 -18.15 -16.74 -21.47
C LYS A 85 -17.44 -17.45 -20.34
N ASN A 86 -18.22 -18.06 -19.44
CA ASN A 86 -17.67 -18.85 -18.35
C ASN A 86 -16.97 -20.10 -18.91
N VAL A 87 -15.81 -20.43 -18.35
CA VAL A 87 -15.16 -21.72 -18.56
C VAL A 87 -15.69 -22.69 -17.50
N GLU A 88 -15.95 -23.95 -17.89
CA GLU A 88 -16.67 -24.91 -17.05
C GLU A 88 -15.96 -25.23 -15.72
N TRP A 89 -14.63 -25.16 -15.71
CA TRP A 89 -13.80 -25.60 -14.58
C TRP A 89 -13.23 -24.47 -13.72
N THR A 90 -13.61 -23.21 -13.97
CA THR A 90 -13.14 -22.07 -13.16
C THR A 90 -14.28 -21.43 -12.39
N ILE A 91 -14.19 -21.53 -11.07
CA ILE A 91 -15.09 -20.85 -10.14
C ILE A 91 -14.35 -19.61 -9.62
N PRO A 92 -14.85 -18.39 -9.87
CA PRO A 92 -14.24 -17.16 -9.36
C PRO A 92 -14.04 -17.23 -7.83
N GLY A 93 -12.85 -16.85 -7.36
CA GLY A 93 -12.50 -16.86 -5.94
C GLY A 93 -12.00 -18.20 -5.39
N LYS A 94 -11.99 -19.28 -6.19
CA LYS A 94 -11.33 -20.54 -5.81
C LYS A 94 -10.00 -20.71 -6.55
N PHE A 95 -9.00 -21.20 -5.83
CA PHE A 95 -7.73 -21.57 -6.44
C PHE A 95 -7.87 -22.81 -7.32
N LEU A 96 -7.27 -22.76 -8.50
CA LEU A 96 -7.13 -23.92 -9.38
C LEU A 96 -5.67 -24.35 -9.44
N TYR A 97 -5.45 -25.67 -9.35
CA TYR A 97 -4.12 -26.26 -9.34
C TYR A 97 -3.87 -27.00 -10.65
N TYR A 98 -2.80 -26.65 -11.35
CA TYR A 98 -2.37 -27.33 -12.58
C TYR A 98 -1.05 -28.06 -12.35
N SER A 99 -0.98 -29.32 -12.76
CA SER A 99 0.28 -30.07 -12.80
C SER A 99 1.09 -29.62 -14.02
N THR A 100 2.27 -29.07 -13.78
CA THR A 100 3.17 -28.54 -14.82
C THR A 100 4.62 -28.96 -14.53
N THR A 101 5.55 -28.67 -15.43
CA THR A 101 6.97 -28.92 -15.20
C THR A 101 7.80 -27.76 -15.73
N MET A 102 8.89 -27.42 -15.04
CA MET A 102 9.84 -26.40 -15.49
C MET A 102 11.11 -27.07 -16.03
N PRO A 103 11.53 -26.77 -17.27
CA PRO A 103 12.76 -27.33 -17.82
C PRO A 103 13.99 -26.73 -17.12
N ARG A 104 14.95 -27.58 -16.80
CA ARG A 104 16.26 -27.24 -16.24
C ARG A 104 17.36 -27.86 -17.11
N ARG A 105 18.60 -27.40 -16.94
CA ARG A 105 19.76 -27.89 -17.69
C ARG A 105 19.93 -29.43 -17.67
N THR A 106 19.57 -30.08 -16.56
CA THR A 106 19.82 -31.52 -16.35
C THR A 106 18.54 -32.33 -16.15
N GLY A 107 17.37 -31.80 -16.55
CA GLY A 107 16.08 -32.47 -16.36
C GLY A 107 14.93 -31.49 -16.24
N ALA A 108 13.78 -31.94 -15.72
CA ALA A 108 12.63 -31.09 -15.45
C ALA A 108 12.23 -31.19 -13.97
N ILE A 109 11.87 -30.07 -13.37
CA ILE A 109 11.33 -30.05 -12.02
C ILE A 109 9.80 -30.16 -12.12
N PRO A 110 9.18 -31.16 -11.48
CA PRO A 110 7.73 -31.34 -11.49
C PRO A 110 7.06 -30.38 -10.50
N LEU A 111 6.04 -29.66 -10.97
CA LEU A 111 5.45 -28.54 -10.26
C LEU A 111 3.91 -28.60 -10.26
N ILE A 112 3.33 -27.91 -9.28
CA ILE A 112 1.91 -27.58 -9.20
C ILE A 112 1.80 -26.06 -9.23
N ALA A 113 1.11 -25.54 -10.23
CA ALA A 113 0.84 -24.11 -10.37
C ALA A 113 -0.52 -23.78 -9.79
N THR A 114 -0.52 -22.96 -8.73
CA THR A 114 -1.73 -22.35 -8.17
C THR A 114 -2.10 -21.16 -9.02
N THR A 115 -3.31 -21.17 -9.56
CA THR A 115 -3.83 -20.13 -10.45
C THR A 115 -5.12 -19.52 -9.90
N VAL A 116 -5.29 -18.23 -10.16
CA VAL A 116 -6.52 -17.47 -9.91
C VAL A 116 -6.97 -16.92 -11.25
N ASP A 117 -8.19 -17.26 -11.69
CA ASP A 117 -8.75 -16.78 -12.96
C ASP A 117 -7.82 -16.99 -14.18
N GLY A 118 -7.06 -18.10 -14.17
CA GLY A 118 -6.09 -18.46 -15.21
C GLY A 118 -4.71 -17.81 -15.07
N ARG A 119 -4.46 -17.01 -14.04
CA ARG A 119 -3.16 -16.37 -13.77
C ARG A 119 -2.42 -17.14 -12.67
N PRO A 120 -1.22 -17.70 -12.95
CA PRO A 120 -0.43 -18.39 -11.92
C PRO A 120 0.08 -17.38 -10.88
N ILE A 121 -0.11 -17.69 -9.61
CA ILE A 121 0.34 -16.85 -8.49
C ILE A 121 1.47 -17.50 -7.69
N LYS A 122 1.53 -18.84 -7.69
CA LYS A 122 2.47 -19.62 -6.88
C LYS A 122 2.78 -20.94 -7.58
N LEU A 123 4.02 -21.37 -7.50
CA LEU A 123 4.50 -22.66 -7.97
C LEU A 123 4.98 -23.45 -6.77
N GLU A 124 4.50 -24.68 -6.62
CA GLU A 124 4.95 -25.63 -5.60
C GLU A 124 5.39 -26.94 -6.22
N GLY A 125 6.06 -27.80 -5.46
CA GLY A 125 6.55 -29.07 -5.96
C GLY A 125 5.40 -30.06 -6.04
N ASN A 126 5.42 -30.95 -7.03
CA ASN A 126 4.42 -32.02 -7.06
C ASN A 126 4.77 -33.11 -6.03
N PRO A 127 3.97 -33.32 -4.96
CA PRO A 127 4.26 -34.33 -3.95
C PRO A 127 4.13 -35.76 -4.47
N LEU A 128 3.35 -35.97 -5.54
CA LEU A 128 3.19 -37.29 -6.16
C LEU A 128 4.38 -37.68 -7.04
N HIS A 129 5.26 -36.74 -7.38
CA HIS A 129 6.40 -37.02 -8.24
C HIS A 129 7.67 -37.31 -7.43
N PRO A 130 8.33 -38.46 -7.64
CA PRO A 130 9.44 -38.91 -6.79
C PRO A 130 10.65 -37.97 -6.81
N ALA A 131 10.86 -37.24 -7.91
CA ALA A 131 11.97 -36.31 -8.05
C ALA A 131 11.92 -35.06 -7.15
N SER A 132 10.73 -34.64 -6.70
CA SER A 132 10.54 -33.41 -5.92
C SER A 132 10.01 -33.68 -4.52
N GLY A 133 9.14 -34.69 -4.35
CA GLY A 133 8.54 -34.99 -3.05
C GLY A 133 7.77 -33.82 -2.44
N GLY A 134 7.36 -32.84 -3.25
CA GLY A 134 6.66 -31.62 -2.81
C GLY A 134 7.55 -30.39 -2.66
N ALA A 135 8.87 -30.51 -2.81
CA ALA A 135 9.80 -29.38 -2.67
C ALA A 135 10.09 -28.64 -4.00
N THR A 136 10.39 -27.35 -3.91
CA THR A 136 10.80 -26.51 -5.05
C THR A 136 12.18 -25.88 -4.87
N ASP A 137 12.78 -25.45 -5.98
CA ASP A 137 14.03 -24.68 -6.01
C ASP A 137 13.73 -23.17 -5.97
N THR A 138 14.70 -22.38 -5.50
CA THR A 138 14.65 -20.91 -5.48
C THR A 138 14.41 -20.31 -6.87
N PHE A 139 15.02 -20.88 -7.92
CA PHE A 139 14.82 -20.45 -9.30
C PHE A 139 13.40 -20.69 -9.80
N VAL A 140 12.77 -21.79 -9.36
CA VAL A 140 11.38 -22.08 -9.68
C VAL A 140 10.48 -21.02 -9.07
N GLN A 141 10.69 -20.71 -7.79
CA GLN A 141 9.91 -19.68 -7.11
C GLN A 141 10.08 -18.30 -7.76
N ALA A 142 11.31 -17.97 -8.19
CA ALA A 142 11.60 -16.72 -8.88
C ALA A 142 11.01 -16.64 -10.30
N SER A 143 10.78 -17.77 -10.98
CA SER A 143 10.29 -17.80 -12.37
C SER A 143 8.90 -17.16 -12.55
N ILE A 144 8.11 -17.07 -11.49
CA ILE A 144 6.81 -16.38 -11.52
C ILE A 144 7.01 -14.89 -11.77
N LEU A 145 8.07 -14.29 -11.21
CA LEU A 145 8.38 -12.88 -11.43
C LEU A 145 8.85 -12.63 -12.86
N ASP A 146 9.61 -13.55 -13.44
CA ASP A 146 10.03 -13.49 -14.84
C ASP A 146 8.82 -13.53 -15.80
N LEU A 147 7.79 -14.33 -15.47
CA LEU A 147 6.55 -14.36 -16.24
C LEU A 147 5.79 -13.02 -16.22
N TYR A 148 5.82 -12.30 -15.09
CA TYR A 148 5.14 -11.02 -14.91
C TYR A 148 6.05 -9.80 -15.11
N ASP A 149 7.27 -9.99 -15.61
CA ASP A 149 8.20 -8.89 -15.83
C ASP A 149 7.64 -7.89 -16.88
N PRO A 150 7.47 -6.60 -16.55
CA PRO A 150 6.97 -5.59 -17.49
C PRO A 150 7.90 -5.38 -18.68
N SER A 151 9.20 -5.65 -18.53
CA SER A 151 10.25 -5.52 -19.55
C SER A 151 10.29 -6.68 -20.55
N ARG A 152 9.56 -7.76 -20.27
CA ARG A 152 9.47 -8.93 -21.15
C ARG A 152 9.04 -8.55 -22.56
N SER A 153 9.67 -9.17 -23.57
CA SER A 153 9.40 -8.88 -24.98
C SER A 153 7.92 -9.14 -25.34
N ARG A 154 7.18 -8.07 -25.64
CA ARG A 154 5.76 -8.15 -26.05
C ARG A 154 5.56 -8.32 -27.55
N ARG A 155 6.60 -8.01 -28.34
CA ARG A 155 6.58 -8.01 -29.80
C ARG A 155 7.84 -8.65 -30.34
N PHE A 156 7.72 -9.20 -31.55
CA PHE A 156 8.85 -9.73 -32.29
C PHE A 156 9.73 -8.59 -32.80
N VAL A 157 11.04 -8.75 -32.72
CA VAL A 157 12.01 -7.73 -33.15
C VAL A 157 12.95 -8.33 -34.18
N GLN A 158 13.04 -7.69 -35.35
CA GLN A 158 13.94 -8.09 -36.43
C GLN A 158 14.86 -6.91 -36.79
N LYS A 159 16.18 -7.09 -36.69
CA LYS A 159 17.18 -6.05 -36.97
C LYS A 159 16.88 -4.71 -36.25
N GLY A 160 16.47 -4.79 -34.98
CA GLY A 160 16.12 -3.63 -34.15
C GLY A 160 14.78 -2.95 -34.48
N LYS A 161 14.00 -3.48 -35.45
CA LYS A 161 12.67 -2.96 -35.79
C LYS A 161 11.59 -3.94 -35.32
N THR A 162 10.55 -3.38 -34.72
CA THR A 162 9.37 -4.13 -34.29
C THR A 162 8.64 -4.72 -35.50
N GLY A 163 8.49 -6.05 -35.53
CA GLY A 163 7.85 -6.81 -36.60
C GLY A 163 6.54 -7.46 -36.16
N LEU A 164 5.74 -7.87 -37.15
CA LEU A 164 4.55 -8.70 -36.93
C LEU A 164 4.93 -10.17 -37.11
N PHE A 165 4.44 -11.05 -36.25
CA PHE A 165 4.75 -12.49 -36.26
C PHE A 165 4.53 -13.17 -37.64
N ILE A 166 3.46 -12.78 -38.34
CA ILE A 166 3.12 -13.33 -39.67
C ILE A 166 4.21 -12.99 -40.70
N ARG A 167 4.77 -11.79 -40.62
CA ARG A 167 5.83 -11.32 -41.54
C ARG A 167 7.14 -12.06 -41.28
N GLU A 168 7.42 -12.41 -40.03
CA GLU A 168 8.58 -13.20 -39.64
C GLU A 168 8.50 -14.66 -40.10
N LYS A 169 7.35 -15.33 -39.88
CA LYS A 169 7.11 -16.69 -40.41
C LYS A 169 7.36 -16.76 -41.91
N ARG A 170 6.89 -15.76 -42.66
CA ARG A 170 7.08 -15.67 -44.12
C ARG A 170 8.51 -15.35 -44.54
N ALA A 171 9.29 -14.66 -43.71
CA ALA A 171 10.69 -14.36 -43.97
C ALA A 171 11.62 -15.56 -43.67
N ILE A 172 11.31 -16.35 -42.64
CA ILE A 172 12.12 -17.52 -42.23
C ILE A 172 11.79 -18.76 -43.09
N ALA A 173 10.53 -18.94 -43.51
CA ALA A 173 10.13 -20.08 -44.31
C ALA A 173 10.99 -20.34 -45.57
N PRO A 174 11.28 -19.35 -46.44
CA PRO A 174 12.08 -19.59 -47.64
C PRO A 174 13.56 -19.84 -47.35
N SER A 175 14.14 -19.26 -46.29
CA SER A 175 15.54 -19.51 -45.93
C SER A 175 15.73 -20.95 -45.42
N LEU A 176 14.77 -21.44 -44.63
CA LEU A 176 14.75 -22.83 -44.16
C LEU A 176 14.52 -23.83 -45.32
N MET A 177 13.71 -23.46 -46.31
CA MET A 177 13.48 -24.28 -47.50
C MET A 177 14.70 -24.34 -48.41
N LEU A 178 15.45 -23.23 -48.56
CA LEU A 178 16.68 -23.20 -49.33
C LEU A 178 17.79 -24.03 -48.65
N THR A 179 17.97 -23.91 -47.34
CA THR A 179 18.97 -24.71 -46.62
C THR A 179 18.62 -26.19 -46.64
N TRP A 180 17.34 -26.55 -46.53
CA TRP A 180 16.90 -27.94 -46.71
C TRP A 180 17.15 -28.45 -48.13
N LYS A 181 16.80 -27.68 -49.16
CA LYS A 181 17.06 -28.07 -50.56
C LYS A 181 18.55 -28.24 -50.84
N LEU A 182 19.40 -27.35 -50.33
CA LEU A 182 20.86 -27.42 -50.47
C LEU A 182 21.47 -28.59 -49.68
N PHE A 183 20.92 -28.95 -48.52
CA PHE A 183 21.34 -30.13 -47.78
C PHE A 183 20.92 -31.42 -48.50
N ALA A 184 19.69 -31.47 -49.02
CA ALA A 184 19.15 -32.63 -49.74
C ALA A 184 19.77 -32.86 -51.13
N THR A 185 20.40 -31.86 -51.75
CA THR A 185 21.17 -32.03 -53.01
C THR A 185 22.64 -32.36 -52.80
N ARG A 186 23.10 -32.39 -51.54
CA ARG A 186 24.50 -32.69 -51.17
C ARG A 186 24.67 -34.06 -50.48
N LEU A 187 23.57 -34.81 -50.37
CA LEU A 187 23.47 -36.23 -50.04
C LEU A 187 23.16 -37.00 -51.34
#